data_AF-A0A257N8F7-F1
#
_entry.id   AF-A0A257N8F7-F1
#
_cell.length_a   1.000
_cell.length_b   1.000
_cell.length_c   1.000
_cell.angle_alpha   90.00
_cell.angle_beta   90.00
_cell.angle_gamma   90.00
#
_symmetry.space_group_name_H-M   'P 1'
#
loop_
_entity.id
_entity.type
_entity.pdbx_description
1 polymer ?
#
loop_
_entity_poly.entity_id
_entity_poly.type
_entity_poly.pdbx_seq_one_letter_code
_entity_poly.pdbx_strand_id
1 'polypeptide(L)'
;MTFKIIFYIIFMTLSTANQATSASEKKLPPCRDSPNCVSSQAEDAKHFIEPFKISDSPEKAWDALKKAIDNHSRMVITHETEDTLHAEATSLVFGFVDDINVLLDADSNLIHIRSASRTGHSDFGVNRKRIEALRLQLQKAHVID
;
A
#
# COMPACT_ATOMS: atom_id res chain seq x y z
N MET A 1 40.05 63.26 -22.31
CA MET A 1 40.56 61.88 -22.43
C MET A 1 40.19 61.14 -21.15
N THR A 2 39.04 60.45 -21.13
CA THR A 2 38.59 59.61 -20.00
C THR A 2 37.62 58.57 -20.54
N PHE A 3 38.12 57.38 -20.85
CA PHE A 3 37.31 56.19 -21.13
C PHE A 3 36.92 55.57 -19.79
N LYS A 4 35.62 55.57 -19.45
CA LYS A 4 35.07 54.80 -18.32
C LYS A 4 34.74 53.40 -18.82
N ILE A 5 35.56 52.41 -18.45
CA ILE A 5 35.29 50.99 -18.68
C ILE A 5 34.48 50.49 -17.48
N ILE A 6 33.22 50.14 -17.68
CA ILE A 6 32.37 49.51 -16.67
C ILE A 6 32.57 48.00 -16.80
N PHE A 7 33.25 47.39 -15.82
CA PHE A 7 33.36 45.95 -15.67
C PHE A 7 32.11 45.42 -14.94
N TYR A 8 31.25 44.68 -15.64
CA TYR A 8 30.15 43.95 -15.00
C TYR A 8 30.68 42.59 -14.54
N ILE A 9 30.87 42.42 -13.22
CA ILE A 9 31.22 41.13 -12.63
C ILE A 9 29.90 40.40 -12.35
N ILE A 10 29.61 39.35 -13.12
CA ILE A 10 28.50 38.43 -12.86
C ILE A 10 28.98 37.43 -11.80
N PHE A 11 28.51 37.59 -10.57
CA PHE A 11 28.64 36.57 -9.53
C PHE A 11 27.58 35.48 -9.76
N MET A 12 27.97 34.37 -10.39
CA MET A 12 27.12 33.20 -10.53
C MET A 12 27.31 32.30 -9.29
N THR A 13 26.36 32.35 -8.36
CA THR A 13 26.36 31.44 -7.20
C THR A 13 25.88 30.06 -7.65
N LEU A 14 26.76 29.06 -7.57
CA LEU A 14 26.35 27.65 -7.66
C LEU A 14 25.59 27.29 -6.37
N SER A 15 24.27 27.41 -6.41
CA SER A 15 23.42 26.80 -5.38
C SER A 15 23.33 25.31 -5.66
N THR A 16 24.07 24.49 -4.93
CA THR A 16 23.80 23.05 -4.88
C THR A 16 22.45 22.88 -4.18
N ALA A 17 21.40 22.62 -4.96
CA ALA A 17 20.12 22.18 -4.42
C ALA A 17 20.32 20.79 -3.82
N ASN A 18 20.49 20.71 -2.50
CA ASN A 18 20.33 19.46 -1.76
C ASN A 18 18.85 19.06 -1.89
N GLN A 19 18.55 18.23 -2.89
CA GLN A 19 17.28 17.51 -2.93
C GLN A 19 17.35 16.40 -1.89
N ALA A 20 16.97 16.73 -0.65
CA ALA A 20 16.44 15.72 0.25
C ALA A 20 15.10 15.28 -0.35
N THR A 21 15.14 14.25 -1.19
CA THR A 21 13.95 13.49 -1.58
C THR A 21 13.37 12.91 -0.30
N SER A 22 12.45 13.63 0.33
CA SER A 22 11.52 13.03 1.28
C SER A 22 10.80 11.94 0.50
N ALA A 23 11.23 10.69 0.64
CA ALA A 23 10.43 9.55 0.21
C ALA A 23 9.05 9.75 0.84
N SER A 24 8.04 10.01 -0.01
CA SER A 24 6.68 10.15 0.47
C SER A 24 6.34 8.90 1.27
N GLU A 25 6.06 9.03 2.56
CA GLU A 25 5.71 7.87 3.40
C GLU A 25 4.59 7.10 2.72
N LYS A 26 4.89 5.86 2.37
CA LYS A 26 3.96 4.94 1.73
C LYS A 26 2.83 4.60 2.70
N LYS A 27 1.68 5.29 2.60
CA LYS A 27 0.57 5.21 3.57
C LYS A 27 -0.71 4.62 3.00
N LEU A 28 -1.30 3.70 3.75
CA LEU A 28 -2.66 3.22 3.58
C LEU A 28 -3.67 4.17 4.25
N PRO A 29 -4.94 4.21 3.81
CA PRO A 29 -5.98 4.91 4.55
C PRO A 29 -6.07 4.38 6.00
N PRO A 30 -6.29 5.24 7.01
CA PRO A 30 -6.39 4.76 8.39
C PRO A 30 -7.63 3.88 8.59
N CYS A 31 -7.57 3.00 9.59
CA CYS A 31 -8.77 2.37 10.13
C CYS A 31 -9.53 3.39 10.99
N ARG A 32 -10.87 3.38 10.87
CA ARG A 32 -11.74 4.08 11.83
C ARG A 32 -11.90 3.20 13.08
N ASP A 33 -12.46 3.75 14.15
CA ASP A 33 -12.59 3.04 15.44
C ASP A 33 -13.47 1.77 15.41
N SER A 34 -14.24 1.56 14.34
CA SER A 34 -15.12 0.40 14.18
C SER A 34 -14.34 -0.90 13.94
N PRO A 35 -14.78 -2.04 14.50
CA PRO A 35 -14.06 -3.33 14.41
C PRO A 35 -14.00 -3.95 13.01
N ASN A 36 -14.67 -3.37 12.00
CA ASN A 36 -14.71 -3.84 10.62
C ASN A 36 -13.58 -3.29 9.76
N CYS A 37 -12.38 -3.13 10.33
CA CYS A 37 -11.19 -2.71 9.61
C CYS A 37 -9.95 -3.41 10.16
N VAL A 38 -9.05 -3.83 9.28
CA VAL A 38 -7.69 -4.22 9.65
C VAL A 38 -6.68 -3.57 8.72
N SER A 39 -5.50 -3.22 9.24
CA SER A 39 -4.42 -2.60 8.49
C SER A 39 -3.06 -2.97 9.06
N SER A 40 -2.08 -3.21 8.19
CA SER A 40 -0.68 -3.43 8.62
C SER A 40 0.06 -2.17 9.04
N GLN A 41 -0.60 -1.02 8.94
CA GLN A 41 -0.11 0.26 9.46
C GLN A 41 -0.98 0.79 10.60
N ALA A 42 -1.87 -0.03 11.17
CA ALA A 42 -2.60 0.37 12.37
C ALA A 42 -1.68 0.35 13.60
N GLU A 43 -1.83 1.36 14.47
CA GLU A 43 -1.04 1.50 15.70
C GLU A 43 -1.63 0.70 16.87
N ASP A 44 -2.92 0.37 16.81
CA ASP A 44 -3.61 -0.39 17.83
C ASP A 44 -3.72 -1.88 17.48
N ALA A 45 -3.63 -2.74 18.51
CA ALA A 45 -3.65 -4.18 18.34
C ALA A 45 -4.95 -4.74 17.76
N LYS A 46 -6.08 -4.03 17.91
CA LYS A 46 -7.39 -4.49 17.43
C LYS A 46 -7.46 -4.45 15.90
N HIS A 47 -6.99 -3.36 15.29
CA HIS A 47 -6.97 -3.20 13.84
C HIS A 47 -5.69 -3.72 13.20
N PHE A 48 -4.61 -3.91 13.96
CA PHE A 48 -3.34 -4.39 13.40
C PHE A 48 -3.45 -5.79 12.78
N ILE A 49 -2.82 -5.97 11.61
CA ILE A 49 -2.57 -7.25 10.95
C ILE A 49 -1.15 -7.22 10.38
N GLU A 50 -0.43 -8.33 10.41
CA GLU A 50 0.96 -8.34 9.93
C GLU A 50 1.03 -7.97 8.43
N PRO A 51 2.04 -7.19 7.97
CA PRO A 51 2.28 -7.05 6.54
C PRO A 51 2.64 -8.42 5.91
N PHE A 52 2.69 -8.49 4.58
CA PHE A 52 3.25 -9.68 3.93
C PHE A 52 4.75 -9.46 3.74
N LYS A 53 5.57 -10.29 4.40
CA LYS A 53 7.02 -10.23 4.29
C LYS A 53 7.47 -11.01 3.06
N ILE A 54 8.04 -10.32 2.08
CA ILE A 54 8.41 -10.89 0.79
C ILE A 54 9.66 -11.76 0.97
N SER A 55 9.62 -12.98 0.43
CA SER A 55 10.70 -13.97 0.54
C SER A 55 11.36 -14.34 -0.80
N ASP A 56 10.68 -14.09 -1.93
CA ASP A 56 11.24 -14.18 -3.29
C ASP A 56 11.57 -12.76 -3.79
N SER A 57 11.03 -12.32 -4.94
CA SER A 57 11.18 -10.95 -5.44
C SER A 57 9.90 -10.12 -5.24
N PRO A 58 10.02 -8.78 -5.06
CA PRO A 58 8.87 -7.89 -4.99
C PRO A 58 7.90 -8.04 -6.18
N GLU A 59 8.43 -8.14 -7.40
CA GLU A 59 7.65 -8.34 -8.63
C GLU A 59 6.83 -9.63 -8.58
N LYS A 60 7.44 -10.76 -8.21
CA LYS A 60 6.72 -12.04 -8.13
C LYS A 60 5.68 -12.05 -7.03
N ALA A 61 5.97 -11.46 -5.87
CA ALA A 61 5.02 -11.37 -4.77
C ALA A 61 3.83 -10.47 -5.16
N TRP A 62 4.09 -9.36 -5.85
CA TRP A 62 3.06 -8.45 -6.35
C TRP A 62 2.15 -9.13 -7.39
N ASP A 63 2.74 -9.81 -8.37
CA ASP A 63 1.99 -10.55 -9.38
C ASP A 63 1.21 -11.73 -8.78
N ALA A 64 1.77 -12.43 -7.80
CA ALA A 64 1.08 -13.50 -7.09
C ALA A 64 -0.12 -12.95 -6.31
N LEU A 65 0.01 -11.78 -5.68
CA LEU A 65 -1.10 -11.13 -4.98
C LEU A 65 -2.21 -10.74 -5.94
N LYS A 66 -1.88 -10.10 -7.07
CA LYS A 66 -2.87 -9.74 -8.10
C LYS A 66 -3.63 -10.97 -8.60
N LYS A 67 -2.90 -12.05 -8.93
CA LYS A 67 -3.51 -13.33 -9.32
C LYS A 67 -4.39 -13.94 -8.23
N ALA A 68 -3.99 -13.83 -6.96
CA ALA A 68 -4.80 -14.33 -5.84
C ALA A 68 -6.12 -13.54 -5.69
N ILE A 69 -6.09 -12.23 -5.91
CA ILE A 69 -7.28 -11.37 -5.92
C ILE A 69 -8.16 -11.69 -7.12
N ASP A 70 -7.61 -11.75 -8.33
CA ASP A 70 -8.37 -11.99 -9.57
C ASP A 70 -9.02 -13.38 -9.62
N ASN A 71 -8.38 -14.40 -9.03
CA ASN A 71 -8.94 -15.74 -8.96
C ASN A 71 -10.04 -15.88 -7.90
N HIS A 72 -10.27 -14.86 -7.07
CA HIS A 72 -11.31 -14.90 -6.06
C HIS A 72 -12.65 -14.40 -6.62
N SER A 73 -13.67 -15.24 -6.61
CA SER A 73 -14.98 -15.00 -7.25
C SER A 73 -15.77 -13.77 -6.77
N ARG A 74 -15.34 -13.12 -5.70
CA ARG A 74 -15.99 -11.94 -5.10
C ARG A 74 -15.00 -10.82 -4.78
N MET A 75 -13.84 -10.79 -5.42
CA MET A 75 -12.92 -9.66 -5.37
C MET A 75 -12.69 -9.13 -6.78
N VAL A 76 -12.52 -7.82 -6.92
CA VAL A 76 -12.25 -7.17 -8.20
C VAL A 76 -11.24 -6.05 -7.97
N ILE A 77 -10.12 -6.08 -8.69
CA ILE A 77 -9.18 -4.95 -8.73
C ILE A 77 -9.85 -3.81 -9.51
N THR A 78 -9.99 -2.64 -8.90
CA THR A 78 -10.63 -1.47 -9.53
C THR A 78 -9.64 -0.37 -9.87
N HIS A 79 -8.46 -0.37 -9.25
CA HIS A 79 -7.37 0.57 -9.56
C HIS A 79 -6.03 -0.10 -9.27
N GLU A 80 -5.05 0.11 -10.15
CA GLU A 80 -3.69 -0.43 -10.02
C GLU A 80 -2.69 0.60 -10.54
N THR A 81 -1.55 0.66 -9.86
CA THR A 81 -0.32 1.34 -10.27
C THR A 81 0.84 0.37 -10.09
N GLU A 82 2.07 0.81 -10.33
CA GLU A 82 3.26 -0.05 -10.16
C GLU A 82 3.43 -0.58 -8.73
N ASP A 83 3.07 0.21 -7.71
CA ASP A 83 3.31 -0.12 -6.30
C ASP A 83 2.09 0.02 -5.39
N THR A 84 0.91 0.31 -5.94
CA THR A 84 -0.35 0.31 -5.18
C THR A 84 -1.47 -0.34 -5.98
N LEU A 85 -2.42 -0.96 -5.27
CA LEU A 85 -3.68 -1.36 -5.87
C LEU A 85 -4.85 -1.18 -4.89
N HIS A 86 -6.02 -0.97 -5.46
CA HIS A 86 -7.30 -1.01 -4.78
C HIS A 86 -8.16 -2.13 -5.37
N ALA A 87 -8.76 -2.94 -4.51
CA ALA A 87 -9.75 -3.93 -4.88
C ALA A 87 -11.00 -3.83 -4.01
N GLU A 88 -12.13 -4.20 -4.57
CA GLU A 88 -13.41 -4.31 -3.84
C GLU A 88 -13.70 -5.77 -3.57
N ALA A 89 -14.16 -6.09 -2.35
CA ALA A 89 -14.61 -7.42 -1.97
C ALA A 89 -16.07 -7.39 -1.51
N THR A 90 -16.90 -8.27 -2.08
CA THR A 90 -18.33 -8.35 -1.73
C THR A 90 -18.60 -9.52 -0.78
N SER A 91 -19.18 -9.23 0.38
CA SER A 91 -19.58 -10.25 1.36
C SER A 91 -20.71 -11.14 0.83
N LEU A 92 -20.64 -12.44 1.12
CA LEU A 92 -21.53 -13.45 0.53
C LEU A 92 -22.99 -13.32 1.00
N VAL A 93 -23.20 -13.01 2.28
CA VAL A 93 -24.52 -13.12 2.93
C VAL A 93 -25.30 -11.81 2.84
N PHE A 94 -24.63 -10.68 3.05
CA PHE A 94 -25.28 -9.37 3.17
C PHE A 94 -24.92 -8.39 2.05
N GLY A 95 -24.02 -8.76 1.13
CA GLY A 95 -23.65 -7.92 0.00
C GLY A 95 -22.88 -6.64 0.37
N PHE A 96 -22.41 -6.50 1.61
CA PHE A 96 -21.51 -5.41 2.00
C PHE A 96 -20.25 -5.43 1.15
N VAL A 97 -19.82 -4.23 0.76
CA VAL A 97 -18.58 -4.00 0.00
C VAL A 97 -17.51 -3.55 0.97
N ASP A 98 -16.38 -4.24 0.91
CA ASP A 98 -15.16 -3.95 1.65
C ASP A 98 -14.08 -3.47 0.67
N ASP A 99 -13.37 -2.42 1.03
CA ASP A 99 -12.21 -1.92 0.30
C ASP A 99 -10.97 -2.69 0.74
N ILE A 100 -10.15 -3.12 -0.22
CA ILE A 100 -8.80 -3.65 -0.01
C ILE A 100 -7.82 -2.65 -0.61
N ASN A 101 -6.99 -2.06 0.24
CA ASN A 101 -5.90 -1.19 -0.20
C ASN A 101 -4.59 -1.92 0.02
N VAL A 102 -3.74 -1.95 -0.99
CA VAL A 102 -2.43 -2.58 -0.92
C VAL A 102 -1.37 -1.60 -1.39
N LEU A 103 -0.23 -1.67 -0.74
CA LEU A 103 0.97 -0.92 -1.08
C LEU A 103 2.19 -1.85 -1.05
N LEU A 104 2.99 -1.80 -2.10
CA LEU A 104 4.26 -2.50 -2.21
C LEU A 104 5.38 -1.59 -1.70
N ASP A 105 6.03 -1.97 -0.61
CA ASP A 105 7.29 -1.39 -0.16
C ASP A 105 8.43 -2.34 -0.55
N ALA A 106 8.91 -2.18 -1.78
CA ALA A 106 9.99 -2.99 -2.34
C ALA A 106 11.32 -2.78 -1.61
N ASP A 107 11.57 -1.57 -1.08
CA ASP A 107 12.80 -1.25 -0.37
C ASP A 107 12.88 -2.02 0.96
N SER A 108 11.74 -2.18 1.64
CA SER A 108 11.63 -2.95 2.89
C SER A 108 11.28 -4.43 2.70
N ASN A 109 11.07 -4.89 1.45
CA ASN A 109 10.52 -6.22 1.15
C ASN A 109 9.20 -6.52 1.87
N LEU A 110 8.29 -5.54 1.90
CA LEU A 110 6.98 -5.66 2.53
C LEU A 110 5.86 -5.35 1.54
N ILE A 111 4.74 -6.05 1.70
CA ILE A 111 3.45 -5.61 1.18
C ILE A 111 2.60 -5.17 2.36
N HIS A 112 2.29 -3.88 2.40
CA HIS A 112 1.31 -3.33 3.32
C HIS A 112 -0.09 -3.55 2.78
N ILE A 113 -1.02 -3.92 3.67
CA ILE A 113 -2.39 -4.24 3.27
C ILE A 113 -3.38 -3.77 4.32
N ARG A 114 -4.52 -3.28 3.84
CA ARG A 114 -5.70 -2.92 4.62
C ARG A 114 -6.93 -3.55 3.99
N SER A 115 -7.87 -3.98 4.83
CA SER A 115 -9.21 -4.37 4.40
C SER A 115 -10.25 -3.78 5.34
N ALA A 116 -11.24 -3.07 4.80
CA ALA A 116 -12.22 -2.33 5.60
C ALA A 116 -13.59 -2.27 4.94
N SER A 117 -14.65 -2.44 5.73
CA SER A 117 -16.02 -2.30 5.24
C SER A 117 -16.40 -0.85 5.01
N ARG A 118 -17.11 -0.56 3.92
CA ARG A 118 -17.65 0.79 3.63
C ARG A 118 -18.74 1.21 4.62
N THR A 119 -19.52 0.23 5.08
CA THR A 119 -20.68 0.43 5.97
C THR A 119 -20.77 -0.68 7.02
N GLY A 120 -21.68 -0.51 7.98
CA GLY A 120 -21.85 -1.42 9.10
C GLY A 120 -20.90 -1.12 10.26
N HIS A 121 -21.17 -1.74 11.41
CA HIS A 121 -20.33 -1.58 12.61
C HIS A 121 -19.33 -2.73 12.76
N SER A 122 -19.75 -3.96 12.51
CA SER A 122 -18.93 -5.16 12.63
C SER A 122 -19.07 -6.04 11.39
N ASP A 123 -17.97 -6.70 11.04
CA ASP A 123 -17.84 -7.67 9.96
C ASP A 123 -17.62 -9.10 10.50
N PHE A 124 -17.70 -9.30 11.82
CA PHE A 124 -17.35 -10.56 12.50
C PHE A 124 -15.96 -11.12 12.10
N GLY A 125 -15.01 -10.21 11.85
CA GLY A 125 -13.63 -10.52 11.49
C GLY A 125 -13.45 -10.99 10.04
N VAL A 126 -14.42 -10.77 9.16
CA VAL A 126 -14.34 -11.12 7.74
C VAL A 126 -13.13 -10.46 7.07
N ASN A 127 -12.84 -9.19 7.36
CA ASN A 127 -11.70 -8.47 6.78
C ASN A 127 -10.37 -9.07 7.20
N ARG A 128 -10.22 -9.46 8.47
CA ARG A 128 -9.04 -10.20 8.96
C ARG A 128 -8.90 -11.54 8.25
N LYS A 129 -9.98 -12.35 8.25
CA LYS A 129 -9.98 -13.67 7.60
C LYS A 129 -9.62 -13.58 6.11
N ARG A 130 -10.05 -12.51 5.43
CA ARG A 130 -9.72 -12.27 4.02
C ARG A 130 -8.22 -12.10 3.81
N ILE A 131 -7.60 -11.19 4.56
CA ILE A 131 -6.16 -10.94 4.43
C ILE A 131 -5.35 -12.19 4.78
N GLU A 132 -5.73 -12.94 5.82
CA GLU A 132 -5.06 -14.19 6.16
C GLU A 132 -5.25 -15.29 5.10
N ALA A 133 -6.40 -15.33 4.43
CA ALA A 133 -6.61 -16.24 3.31
C ALA A 133 -5.69 -15.90 2.11
N LEU A 134 -5.49 -14.61 1.82
CA LEU A 134 -4.51 -14.17 0.82
C LEU A 134 -3.08 -14.54 1.25
N ARG A 135 -2.72 -14.31 2.52
CA ARG A 135 -1.42 -14.71 3.08
C ARG A 135 -1.14 -16.19 2.85
N LEU A 136 -2.08 -17.06 3.22
CA LEU A 136 -1.92 -18.50 3.03
C LEU A 136 -1.73 -18.90 1.56
N GLN A 137 -2.38 -18.21 0.63
CA GLN A 137 -2.17 -18.46 -0.80
C GLN A 137 -0.76 -18.05 -1.26
N LEU A 138 -0.30 -16.89 -0.81
CA LEU A 138 1.04 -16.38 -1.15
C LEU A 138 2.17 -17.22 -0.51
N GLN A 139 1.98 -17.68 0.73
CA GLN A 139 2.91 -18.62 1.39
C GLN A 139 3.00 -19.94 0.63
N LYS A 140 1.86 -20.47 0.15
CA LYS A 140 1.84 -21.68 -0.70
C LYS A 140 2.51 -21.46 -2.05
N ALA A 141 2.47 -20.23 -2.57
CA ALA A 141 3.20 -19.83 -3.77
C ALA A 141 4.70 -19.56 -3.50
N HIS A 142 5.14 -19.63 -2.25
CA HIS A 142 6.52 -19.38 -1.81
C HIS A 142 7.06 -17.99 -2.20
N VAL A 143 6.18 -16.98 -2.22
CA VAL A 143 6.57 -15.59 -2.53
C VAL A 143 6.64 -14.69 -1.28
N ILE A 144 6.10 -15.17 -0.15
CA ILE A 144 6.16 -14.51 1.17
C ILE A 144 6.51 -15.54 2.25
N ASP A 145 6.98 -15.06 3.41
CA ASP A 145 7.21 -15.85 4.63
C ASP A 145 5.90 -16.32 5.29
#